data_AF-A0A950EXP7-F1
#
_entry.id   AF-A0A950EXP7-F1
#
_cell.length_a   1.000
_cell.length_b   1.000
_cell.length_c   1.000
_cell.angle_alpha   90.00
_cell.angle_beta   90.00
_cell.angle_gamma   90.00
#
_symmetry.space_group_name_H-M   'P 1'
#
loop_
_entity.id
_entity.type
_entity.pdbx_description
1 polymer ?
#
loop_
_entity_poly.entity_id
_entity_poly.type
_entity_poly.pdbx_seq_one_letter_code
_entity_poly.pdbx_strand_id
1 'polypeptide(L)' 'LSGIVLLALPPGLLAFLSFSNYEYISPLFTTSIGTKMLVVTGVLQLVGAWMINKIVAIKV' A
#
# COMPACT_ATOMS: atom_id res chain seq x y z
N LEU A 1 -7.29 10.11 13.45
CA LEU A 1 -7.51 10.51 12.04
C LEU A 1 -6.27 10.29 11.16
N SER A 2 -5.09 10.81 11.54
CA SER A 2 -3.86 10.72 10.69
C SER A 2 -3.44 9.29 10.29
N GLY A 3 -3.50 8.31 11.20
CA GLY A 3 -3.05 6.94 10.90
C GLY A 3 -3.83 6.24 9.77
N ILE A 4 -5.16 6.42 9.71
CA ILE A 4 -5.99 5.82 8.65
C ILE A 4 -5.66 6.43 7.28
N VAL A 5 -5.42 7.74 7.22
CA VAL A 5 -5.05 8.41 5.96
C VAL A 5 -3.72 7.87 5.44
N LEU A 6 -2.73 7.70 6.32
CA LEU A 6 -1.43 7.11 5.97
C LEU A 6 -1.56 5.67 5.46
N LEU A 7 -2.51 4.89 6.00
CA LEU A 7 -2.74 3.52 5.57
C LEU A 7 -3.51 3.41 4.25
N ALA A 8 -4.40 4.35 3.98
CA ALA A 8 -5.19 4.39 2.76
C ALA A 8 -4.40 4.93 1.55
N LEU A 9 -3.36 5.74 1.78
CA LEU A 9 -2.59 6.39 0.72
C LEU A 9 -1.97 5.39 -0.29
N PRO A 10 -1.23 4.34 0.14
CA PRO A 10 -0.61 3.41 -0.81
C PRO A 10 -1.61 2.64 -1.70
N PRO A 11 -2.65 1.97 -1.16
CA PRO A 11 -3.66 1.32 -1.99
C PRO A 11 -4.50 2.33 -2.78
N GLY A 12 -4.73 3.53 -2.23
CA GLY A 12 -5.45 4.61 -2.90
C GLY A 12 -4.71 5.15 -4.12
N LEU A 13 -3.40 5.36 -4.01
CA LEU A 13 -2.56 5.79 -5.13
C LEU A 13 -2.46 4.70 -6.21
N LEU A 14 -2.34 3.43 -5.80
CA LEU A 14 -2.35 2.31 -6.74
C LEU A 14 -3.68 2.24 -7.50
N ALA A 15 -4.81 2.39 -6.82
CA ALA A 15 -6.13 2.44 -7.45
C ALA A 15 -6.24 3.65 -8.39
N PHE A 16 -5.88 4.84 -7.92
CA PHE A 16 -5.92 6.07 -8.72
C PHE A 16 -5.09 5.94 -10.01
N LEU A 17 -3.84 5.51 -9.91
CA LEU A 17 -2.97 5.34 -11.08
C LEU A 17 -3.47 4.24 -12.00
N SER A 18 -4.15 3.21 -11.48
CA SER A 18 -4.77 2.18 -12.32
C SER A 18 -5.85 2.74 -13.24
N PHE A 19 -6.56 3.80 -12.83
CA PHE A 19 -7.56 4.48 -13.66
C PHE A 19 -6.97 5.64 -14.48
N SER A 20 -5.98 6.36 -13.95
CA SER A 20 -5.43 7.56 -14.60
C SER A 20 -4.27 7.27 -15.56
N ASN A 21 -3.47 6.23 -15.31
CA ASN A 21 -2.34 5.85 -16.15
C ASN A 21 -2.09 4.33 -16.04
N TYR A 22 -2.93 3.55 -16.72
CA TYR A 22 -2.84 2.10 -16.68
C TYR A 22 -1.54 1.56 -17.31
N GLU A 23 -1.04 2.19 -18.37
CA GLU A 23 0.20 1.75 -19.04
C GLU A 23 1.38 1.71 -18.08
N TYR A 24 1.53 2.76 -17.26
CA TYR A 24 2.59 2.85 -16.24
C TYR A 24 2.48 1.77 -15.16
N ILE A 25 1.27 1.46 -14.69
CA ILE A 25 1.05 0.51 -13.59
C ILE A 25 1.01 -0.94 -14.10
N SER A 26 0.63 -1.17 -15.37
CA SER A 26 0.40 -2.51 -15.92
C SER A 26 1.55 -3.52 -15.69
N PRO A 27 2.85 -3.15 -15.71
CA PRO A 27 3.93 -4.10 -15.44
C PRO A 27 3.89 -4.68 -14.02
N LEU A 28 3.29 -3.98 -13.05
CA LEU A 28 3.07 -4.49 -11.70
C LEU A 28 2.14 -5.70 -11.69
N PHE A 29 1.21 -5.80 -12.64
CA PHE A 29 0.25 -6.89 -12.74
C PHE A 29 0.64 -7.96 -13.76
N THR A 30 1.39 -7.60 -14.81
CA THR A 30 1.69 -8.49 -15.94
C THR A 30 3.05 -9.17 -15.87
N THR A 31 4.00 -8.64 -15.09
CA THR A 31 5.34 -9.22 -14.96
C THR A 31 5.49 -9.99 -13.65
N SER A 32 6.19 -11.13 -13.67
CA SER A 32 6.40 -11.94 -12.46
C SER A 32 7.15 -11.20 -11.35
N ILE A 33 8.02 -10.24 -11.70
CA ILE A 33 8.70 -9.38 -10.74
C ILE A 33 7.72 -8.36 -10.17
N GLY A 34 6.94 -7.69 -11.02
CA GLY A 34 5.94 -6.70 -10.59
C GLY A 34 4.94 -7.29 -9.60
N THR A 35 4.41 -8.48 -9.88
CA THR A 35 3.45 -9.13 -8.98
C THR A 35 4.08 -9.49 -7.63
N LYS A 36 5.34 -9.95 -7.62
CA LYS A 36 6.08 -10.19 -6.37
C LYS A 36 6.27 -8.89 -5.59
N MET A 37 6.59 -7.79 -6.26
CA MET A 37 6.71 -6.48 -5.61
C MET A 37 5.38 -6.04 -5.00
N LEU A 38 4.25 -6.22 -5.69
CA LEU A 38 2.92 -5.94 -5.13
C LEU A 38 2.64 -6.73 -3.86
N VAL A 39 2.95 -8.03 -3.86
CA VAL A 39 2.78 -8.89 -2.67
C VAL A 39 3.66 -8.40 -1.52
N VAL A 40 4.95 -8.13 -1.78
CA VAL A 40 5.89 -7.62 -0.76
C VAL A 40 5.41 -6.28 -0.22
N THR A 41 4.97 -5.35 -1.07
CA THR A 41 4.40 -4.07 -0.67
C THR A 41 3.15 -4.25 0.18
N GLY A 42 2.24 -5.17 -0.18
CA GLY A 42 1.05 -5.47 0.61
C GLY A 42 1.40 -5.99 2.01
N VAL A 43 2.38 -6.89 2.12
CA VAL A 43 2.86 -7.40 3.41
C VAL A 43 3.47 -6.26 4.25
N LEU A 44 4.34 -5.44 3.66
CA LEU A 44 4.95 -4.31 4.36
C LEU A 44 3.91 -3.26 4.80
N GLN A 45 2.86 -3.06 4.00
CA GLN A 45 1.75 -2.18 4.35
C GLN A 45 1.03 -2.65 5.62
N LEU A 46 0.77 -3.96 5.73
CA LEU A 46 0.16 -4.56 6.92
C LEU A 46 1.09 -4.47 8.14
N VAL A 47 2.40 -4.68 7.96
CA VAL A 47 3.39 -4.51 9.04
C VAL A 47 3.42 -3.05 9.53
N GLY A 48 3.40 -2.09 8.60
CA GLY A 48 3.30 -0.66 8.94
C GLY A 48 2.01 -0.34 9.69
N ALA A 49 0.87 -0.87 9.25
CA ALA A 49 -0.42 -0.74 9.93
C ALA A 49 -0.39 -1.29 11.35
N TRP A 50 0.18 -2.48 11.53
CA TRP A 50 0.33 -3.09 12.84
C TRP A 50 1.22 -2.25 13.76
N MET A 51 2.34 -1.73 13.25
CA MET A 51 3.25 -0.88 14.02
C MET A 51 2.61 0.47 14.40
N ILE A 52 1.89 1.12 13.49
CA ILE A 52 1.15 2.36 13.78
C ILE A 52 0.11 2.11 14.88
N ASN A 53 -0.66 1.04 14.78
CA ASN A 53 -1.64 0.68 15.81
C ASN A 53 -0.97 0.43 17.16
N LYS A 54 0.18 -0.25 17.20
CA LYS A 54 1.00 -0.43 18.41
C LYS A 54 1.44 0.89 19.02
N ILE A 55 1.95 1.83 18.22
CA ILE A 55 2.43 3.13 18.71
C ILE A 55 1.26 3.93 19.29
N VAL A 56 0.10 3.95 18.61
CA VAL A 56 -1.09 4.65 19.08
C VAL A 56 -1.61 4.02 20.36
N ALA A 57 -1.68 2.68 20.45
CA ALA A 57 -2.14 1.96 21.62
C ALA A 57 -1.24 2.14 22.87
N ILE A 58 0.06 2.36 22.69
CA ILE A 58 0.99 2.65 23.80
C ILE A 58 0.84 4.09 24.31
N LYS A 59 0.41 5.01 23.46
CA LYS A 59 0.28 6.44 23.78
C LYS A 59 -1.07 6.82 24.40
N VAL A 60 -2.03 5.89 24.46
CA VAL A 60 -3.36 6.06 25.08
C VAL A 60 -3.43 5.38 26.44
#